data_AF-A0A368VMR8-F1
#
_entry.id   AF-A0A368VMR8-F1
#
_cell.length_a   1.000
_cell.length_b   1.000
_cell.length_c   1.000
_cell.angle_alpha   90.00
_cell.angle_beta   90.00
_cell.angle_gamma   90.00
#
_symmetry.space_group_name_H-M   'P 1'
#
loop_
_entity.id
_entity.type
_entity.pdbx_description
1 polymer ?
#
loop_
_entity_poly.entity_id
_entity_poly.type
_entity_poly.pdbx_seq_one_letter_code
_entity_poly.pdbx_strand_id
1 'polypeptide(L)'
;MNKFVGHIVTSVLCIIIPLVGLVYGFWDIHQPKTGPVGDGKPNYPTIPQLIPIISCFLLGVGNLPFAIMRYKQNIKNQKDKKN
;
A
#
# COMPACT_ATOMS: atom_id res chain seq x y z
N MET A 1 -17.94 -10.25 4.05
CA MET A 1 -16.69 -10.51 3.29
C MET A 1 -15.87 -11.56 4.03
N ASN A 2 -15.36 -12.60 3.36
CA ASN A 2 -14.53 -13.62 4.04
C ASN A 2 -13.26 -12.95 4.61
N LYS A 3 -12.96 -13.15 5.90
CA LYS A 3 -11.84 -12.48 6.59
C LYS A 3 -10.49 -12.67 5.89
N PHE A 4 -10.31 -13.83 5.24
CA PHE A 4 -9.10 -14.15 4.48
C PHE A 4 -8.99 -13.34 3.18
N VAL A 5 -10.12 -13.10 2.50
CA VAL A 5 -10.16 -12.25 1.30
C VAL A 5 -9.92 -10.79 1.70
N GLY A 6 -10.50 -10.35 2.81
CA GLY A 6 -10.25 -9.01 3.36
C GLY A 6 -8.77 -8.75 3.62
N HIS A 7 -8.06 -9.70 4.24
CA HIS A 7 -6.61 -9.60 4.46
C HIS A 7 -5.81 -9.45 3.15
N ILE A 8 -6.15 -10.22 2.10
CA ILE A 8 -5.49 -10.11 0.80
C ILE A 8 -5.73 -8.72 0.20
N VAL A 9 -6.99 -8.26 0.20
CA VAL A 9 -7.34 -6.93 -0.33
C VAL A 9 -6.60 -5.83 0.42
N THR A 10 -6.56 -5.86 1.75
CA THR A 10 -5.82 -4.88 2.55
C THR A 10 -4.33 -4.90 2.23
N SER A 11 -3.71 -6.08 2.11
CA SER A 11 -2.29 -6.18 1.73
C SER A 11 -2.03 -5.58 0.34
N VAL A 12 -2.92 -5.81 -0.63
CA VAL A 12 -2.83 -5.22 -1.97
C VAL A 12 -2.97 -3.70 -1.92
N LEU A 13 -3.92 -3.17 -1.14
CA LEU A 13 -4.07 -1.72 -0.95
C LEU A 13 -2.83 -1.08 -0.32
N CYS A 14 -2.23 -1.73 0.69
CA CYS A 14 -0.98 -1.28 1.30
C CYS A 14 0.21 -1.27 0.32
N ILE A 15 0.13 -1.97 -0.82
CA ILE A 15 1.16 -1.92 -1.88
C ILE A 15 0.81 -0.80 -2.87
N ILE A 16 -0.44 -0.75 -3.35
CA ILE A 16 -0.85 0.16 -4.42
C ILE A 16 -0.88 1.61 -3.95
N ILE A 17 -1.47 1.89 -2.79
CA ILE A 17 -1.64 3.27 -2.28
C ILE A 17 -0.30 4.02 -2.17
N PRO A 18 0.74 3.49 -1.51
CA PRO A 18 2.03 4.19 -1.43
C PRO A 18 2.72 4.34 -2.80
N LEU A 19 2.56 3.38 -3.72
CA LEU A 19 3.09 3.52 -5.09
C LEU A 19 2.42 4.67 -5.84
N VAL A 20 1.09 4.73 -5.83
CA VAL A 20 0.33 5.83 -6.45
C VAL A 20 0.69 7.16 -5.79
N GLY A 21 0.79 7.18 -4.45
CA GLY A 21 1.21 8.35 -3.69
C GLY A 21 2.60 8.85 -4.07
N LEU A 22 3.57 7.95 -4.29
CA LEU A 22 4.92 8.31 -4.73
C LEU A 22 4.93 8.89 -6.15
N VAL A 23 4.20 8.27 -7.09
CA VAL A 23 4.12 8.78 -8.46
C VAL A 23 3.44 10.15 -8.50
N TYR A 24 2.33 10.29 -7.78
CA TYR A 24 1.62 11.57 -7.66
C TYR A 24 2.48 12.63 -6.97
N GLY A 25 3.15 12.27 -5.87
CA GLY A 25 4.06 13.17 -5.16
C GLY A 25 5.24 13.60 -6.05
N PHE A 26 5.84 12.68 -6.79
CA PHE A 26 6.90 13.00 -7.74
C PHE A 26 6.43 13.98 -8.81
N TRP A 27 5.24 13.77 -9.36
CA TRP A 27 4.63 14.70 -10.30
C TRP A 27 4.39 16.09 -9.67
N ASP A 28 3.80 16.14 -8.47
CA ASP A 28 3.49 17.38 -7.74
C ASP A 28 4.75 18.20 -7.37
N ILE A 29 5.87 17.54 -7.06
CA ILE A 29 7.14 18.18 -6.72
C ILE A 29 7.72 18.95 -7.92
N HIS A 30 7.52 18.43 -9.14
CA HIS A 30 8.04 19.05 -10.36
C HIS A 30 7.11 20.14 -10.93
N GLN A 31 5.91 20.28 -10.38
CA GLN A 31 5.02 21.36 -10.78
C GLN A 31 5.55 22.70 -10.23
N PRO A 32 5.60 23.76 -11.06
CA PRO A 32 6.02 25.08 -10.60
C PRO A 32 4.98 25.64 -9.63
N LYS A 33 5.27 25.58 -8.33
CA LYS A 33 4.41 26.13 -7.26
C LYS A 33 4.55 27.65 -7.24
N THR A 34 3.99 28.29 -8.26
CA THR A 34 4.02 29.74 -8.47
C THR A 34 2.64 30.30 -8.12
N GLY A 35 2.55 31.00 -6.98
CA GLY A 35 1.29 31.54 -6.46
C GLY A 35 1.48 32.21 -5.10
N PRO A 36 0.43 32.78 -4.48
CA PRO A 36 0.53 33.56 -3.24
C PRO A 36 1.17 32.82 -2.05
N VAL A 37 1.15 31.48 -2.09
CA VAL A 37 1.67 30.59 -1.05
C VAL A 37 2.81 29.69 -1.55
N GLY A 38 3.32 29.94 -2.76
CA GLY A 38 4.32 29.11 -3.44
C GLY A 38 5.61 29.87 -3.68
N ASP A 39 6.71 29.33 -3.20
CA ASP A 39 8.08 29.86 -3.26
C ASP A 39 8.85 29.42 -4.52
N GLY A 40 8.16 28.76 -5.46
CA GLY A 40 8.71 28.33 -6.76
C GLY A 40 9.75 27.21 -6.70
N LYS A 41 10.01 26.64 -5.51
CA LYS A 41 11.00 25.59 -5.29
C LYS A 41 10.33 24.21 -5.17
N PRO A 42 10.98 23.15 -5.68
CA PRO A 42 10.52 21.78 -5.44
C PRO A 42 10.59 21.44 -3.95
N ASN A 43 9.50 20.92 -3.39
CA ASN A 43 9.43 20.51 -1.99
C ASN A 43 9.55 18.99 -1.86
N TYR A 44 10.77 18.50 -1.67
CA TYR A 44 11.03 17.06 -1.55
C TYR A 44 10.57 16.52 -0.19
N PRO A 45 10.02 15.29 -0.14
CA PRO A 45 9.60 14.67 1.10
C PRO A 45 10.80 14.45 2.02
N THR A 46 10.63 14.84 3.28
CA THR A 46 11.61 14.63 4.34
C THR A 46 11.64 13.17 4.78
N ILE A 47 12.75 12.73 5.40
CA ILE A 47 12.89 11.35 5.91
C ILE A 47 11.70 10.94 6.81
N PRO A 48 11.22 11.77 7.76
CA PRO A 48 10.06 11.43 8.57
C PRO A 48 8.77 11.17 7.77
N GLN A 49 8.60 11.84 6.62
CA GLN A 49 7.46 11.64 5.72
C GLN A 49 7.58 10.37 4.88
N LEU A 50 8.81 9.89 4.62
CA LEU A 50 9.05 8.65 3.87
C LEU A 50 8.83 7.39 4.71
N ILE A 51 9.09 7.44 6.02
CA ILE A 51 8.92 6.31 6.95
C ILE A 51 7.52 5.66 6.85
N PRO A 52 6.39 6.39 6.95
CA PRO A 52 5.07 5.78 6.85
C PRO A 52 4.79 5.16 5.48
N ILE A 53 5.29 5.76 4.40
CA ILE A 53 5.11 5.26 3.02
C ILE A 53 5.84 3.92 2.86
N ILE A 54 7.12 3.87 3.26
CA ILE A 54 7.96 2.68 3.13
C ILE A 54 7.45 1.57 4.04
N SER A 55 7.13 1.88 5.31
CA SER A 55 6.61 0.88 6.25
C SER A 55 5.26 0.30 5.81
N CYS A 56 4.34 1.12 5.29
CA CYS A 56 3.08 0.65 4.74
C CYS A 56 3.30 -0.32 3.57
N PHE A 57 4.18 0.04 2.63
CA PHE A 57 4.54 -0.81 1.50
C PHE A 57 5.16 -2.15 1.93
N LEU A 58 6.14 -2.11 2.84
CA LEU A 58 6.80 -3.32 3.36
C LEU A 58 5.82 -4.25 4.08
N LEU A 59 4.88 -3.69 4.87
CA LEU A 59 3.82 -4.47 5.50
C LEU A 59 2.89 -5.11 4.49
N GLY A 60 2.54 -4.42 3.40
CA GLY A 60 1.74 -4.98 2.32
C GLY A 60 2.44 -6.16 1.64
N VAL A 61 3.69 -5.97 1.23
CA VAL A 61 4.51 -7.01 0.57
C VAL A 61 4.75 -8.20 1.48
N GLY A 62 5.10 -7.99 2.75
CA GLY A 62 5.38 -9.05 3.70
C GLY A 62 4.13 -9.87 4.08
N ASN A 63 2.97 -9.22 4.21
CA ASN A 63 1.74 -9.89 4.64
C ASN A 63 0.97 -10.57 3.49
N LEU A 64 1.20 -10.17 2.22
CA LEU A 64 0.47 -10.73 1.08
C LEU A 64 0.68 -12.25 0.90
N PRO A 65 1.92 -12.79 0.94
CA PRO A 65 2.15 -14.24 0.85
C PRO A 65 1.44 -15.00 1.96
N PHE A 66 1.53 -14.50 3.19
CA PHE A 66 0.90 -15.12 4.35
C PHE A 66 -0.63 -15.12 4.24
N ALA A 67 -1.22 -14.02 3.78
CA ALA A 67 -2.65 -13.92 3.53
C ALA A 67 -3.13 -14.93 2.47
N ILE A 68 -2.37 -15.09 1.38
CA ILE A 68 -2.67 -16.07 0.32
C ILE A 68 -2.57 -17.50 0.85
N MET A 69 -1.51 -17.84 1.59
CA MET A 69 -1.34 -19.17 2.19
C MET A 69 -2.52 -19.51 3.10
N ARG A 70 -2.92 -18.57 3.97
CA ARG A 70 -4.02 -18.76 4.91
C ARG A 70 -5.38 -18.91 4.21
N TYR A 71 -5.58 -18.18 3.12
CA TYR A 71 -6.77 -18.33 2.26
C TYR A 71 -6.84 -19.73 1.64
N LYS A 72 -5.72 -20.22 1.08
CA LYS A 72 -5.64 -21.57 0.50
C LYS A 72 -5.93 -22.66 1.55
N GLN A 73 -5.36 -22.54 2.74
CA GLN A 73 -5.64 -23.45 3.86
C GLN A 73 -7.12 -23.45 4.25
N ASN A 74 -7.75 -22.28 4.32
CA ASN A 74 -9.17 -22.18 4.64
C ASN A 74 -10.05 -22.86 3.56
N ILE A 75 -9.74 -22.70 2.28
CA ILE A 75 -10.47 -23.40 1.20
C ILE A 75 -10.32 -24.91 1.34
N LYS A 76 -9.09 -25.40 1.61
CA LYS A 76 -8.83 -26.84 1.80
C LYS A 76 -9.68 -27.41 2.94
N ASN A 77 -9.65 -26.77 4.11
CA ASN A 77 -10.40 -27.23 5.29
C ASN A 77 -11.92 -27.20 5.06
N GLN A 78 -12.43 -26.21 4.30
CA GLN A 78 -13.86 -26.14 3.94
C GLN A 78 -14.26 -27.29 3.00
N LYS A 79 -13.35 -27.73 2.12
CA LYS A 79 -13.58 -28.87 1.23
C LYS A 79 -13.58 -30.19 2.00
N ASP A 80 -12.62 -30.38 2.90
CA ASP A 80 -12.51 -31.59 3.72
C ASP A 80 -13.70 -31.76 4.68
N LYS A 81 -14.29 -30.66 5.17
CA LYS A 81 -15.48 -30.71 6.05
C LYS A 81 -16.79 -31.01 5.30
N LYS A 82 -16.78 -30.94 3.96
CA LYS A 82 -17.95 -31.16 3.10
C LYS A 82 -18.00 -32.59 2.52
N ASN A 83 -16.87 -33.31 2.54
CA ASN A 83 -16.76 -34.73 2.21
C ASN A 83 -16.94 -35.59 3.47
#